data_AF-A0AB34T8N5-F1
#
_entry.id   AF-A0AB34T8N5-F1
#
_cell.length_a   1.000
_cell.length_b   1.000
_cell.length_c   1.000
_cell.angle_alpha   90.00
_cell.angle_beta   90.00
_cell.angle_gamma   90.00
#
_symmetry.space_group_name_H-M   'P 1'
#
loop_
_entity.id
_entity.type
_entity.pdbx_description
1 polymer ?
#
loop_
_entity_poly.entity_id
_entity_poly.type
_entity_poly.pdbx_seq_one_letter_code
_entity_poly.pdbx_strand_id
1 'polypeptide(L)'
;MRNTDHKTIITTTIITLLVIVATILIMVHNKPAGQTQAQPAATSTHTASPTPTPTLNPQQLADTAIRFEQQARNWGTDPNLNLDQVKTMDQAVFLGQTRMPDPTMPDMSRLTVLHPADGQGPDGLSPACREDETSAICNTYQTAGAWWRQQAWATGTRWVDGPHVTINGNTAQVTGQVRSMLIQPGDSFHSTDYWAITPAWQTNTINDTLTFTRDGRISGFTPHGANHWWVNPWYTTWDDSMANSMATSERVAIPVKGRPTMNLYPSTDVMRAPQTQADLDGIVDWRLWNGICLASCNSKPF
;
A
#
# COMPACT_ATOMS: atom_id res chain seq x y z
N MET A 1 -57.28 46.30 5.82
CA MET A 1 -57.44 44.87 5.45
C MET A 1 -56.14 44.47 4.74
N ARG A 2 -55.19 43.83 5.42
CA ARG A 2 -55.08 42.41 5.79
C ARG A 2 -54.45 41.56 4.68
N ASN A 3 -53.30 41.00 5.05
CA ASN A 3 -52.77 39.70 4.64
C ASN A 3 -52.46 39.48 3.16
N THR A 4 -51.23 39.77 2.75
CA THR A 4 -50.69 39.14 1.53
C THR A 4 -49.25 38.63 1.63
N ASP A 5 -48.48 38.94 2.68
CA ASP A 5 -47.08 38.46 2.79
C ASP A 5 -46.83 37.34 3.80
N HIS A 6 -47.83 36.93 4.59
CA HIS A 6 -47.68 35.76 5.48
C HIS A 6 -48.03 34.43 4.80
N LYS A 7 -48.83 34.41 3.72
CA LYS A 7 -49.22 33.14 3.08
C LYS A 7 -48.08 32.52 2.28
N THR A 8 -47.30 33.31 1.56
CA THR A 8 -46.24 32.77 0.68
C THR A 8 -45.10 32.15 1.48
N ILE A 9 -44.64 32.84 2.55
CA ILE A 9 -43.55 32.34 3.43
C ILE A 9 -43.98 31.10 4.22
N ILE A 10 -45.22 31.04 4.70
CA ILE A 10 -45.74 29.85 5.40
C ILE A 10 -45.89 28.66 4.44
N THR A 11 -46.29 28.90 3.19
CA THR A 11 -46.48 27.83 2.21
C THR A 11 -45.14 27.21 1.78
N THR A 12 -44.09 28.02 1.57
CA THR A 12 -42.76 27.51 1.21
C THR A 12 -42.15 26.69 2.35
N THR A 13 -42.30 27.14 3.60
CA THR A 13 -41.72 26.46 4.79
C THR A 13 -42.43 25.12 5.10
N ILE A 14 -43.74 25.04 4.86
CA ILE A 14 -44.52 23.79 5.02
C ILE A 14 -44.13 22.76 3.95
N ILE A 15 -43.86 23.19 2.71
CA ILE A 15 -43.43 22.29 1.63
C ILE A 15 -42.04 21.71 1.92
N THR A 16 -41.07 22.51 2.39
CA THR A 16 -39.74 21.99 2.77
C THR A 16 -39.81 21.02 3.94
N LEU A 17 -40.67 21.27 4.95
CA LEU A 17 -40.84 20.37 6.07
C LEU A 17 -41.49 19.03 5.66
N LEU A 18 -42.47 19.07 4.74
CA LEU A 18 -43.11 17.88 4.19
C LEU A 18 -42.15 17.03 3.35
N VAL A 19 -41.25 17.65 2.59
CA VAL A 19 -40.23 16.93 1.81
C VAL A 19 -39.25 16.21 2.75
N ILE A 20 -38.81 16.85 3.83
CA ILE A 20 -37.90 16.24 4.83
C ILE A 20 -38.58 15.08 5.57
N VAL A 21 -39.85 15.25 5.99
CA VAL A 21 -40.61 14.18 6.66
C VAL A 21 -40.86 13.00 5.69
N ALA A 22 -41.12 13.27 4.42
CA ALA A 22 -41.25 12.23 3.40
C ALA A 22 -39.92 11.49 3.14
N THR A 23 -38.78 12.18 3.16
CA THR A 23 -37.46 11.53 3.01
C THR A 23 -37.13 10.65 4.22
N ILE A 24 -37.45 11.10 5.43
CA ILE A 24 -37.29 10.31 6.67
C ILE A 24 -38.23 9.10 6.66
N LEU A 25 -39.49 9.25 6.22
CA LEU A 25 -40.42 8.13 6.11
C LEU A 25 -39.99 7.11 5.05
N ILE A 26 -39.41 7.55 3.93
CA ILE A 26 -38.84 6.65 2.91
C ILE A 26 -37.60 5.94 3.44
N MET A 27 -36.73 6.61 4.21
CA MET A 27 -35.59 5.96 4.88
C MET A 27 -36.02 4.97 5.98
N VAL A 28 -37.14 5.22 6.66
CA VAL A 28 -37.69 4.32 7.70
C VAL A 28 -38.46 3.14 7.09
N HIS A 29 -39.06 3.30 5.90
CA HIS A 29 -39.79 2.23 5.21
C HIS A 29 -38.95 1.42 4.22
N ASN A 30 -37.83 1.96 3.70
CA ASN A 30 -36.83 1.19 2.94
C ASN A 30 -35.74 0.63 3.86
N LYS A 31 -36.16 -0.03 4.94
CA LYS A 31 -35.28 -1.00 5.60
C LYS A 31 -35.04 -2.15 4.60
N PRO A 32 -33.79 -2.48 4.26
CA PRO A 32 -33.51 -3.70 3.51
C PRO A 32 -34.12 -4.90 4.24
N ALA A 33 -34.71 -5.79 3.44
CA ALA A 33 -35.39 -6.99 3.89
C ALA A 33 -34.55 -7.76 4.91
N GLY A 34 -35.24 -8.24 5.94
CA GLY A 34 -34.66 -8.75 7.17
C GLY A 34 -33.54 -9.75 6.96
N GLN A 35 -32.42 -9.50 7.64
CA GLN A 35 -31.61 -10.58 8.17
C GLN A 35 -32.55 -11.43 9.04
N THR A 36 -32.87 -12.63 8.56
CA THR A 36 -33.47 -13.67 9.39
C THR A 36 -32.62 -13.77 10.66
N GLN A 37 -33.22 -13.47 11.81
CA GLN A 37 -32.61 -13.76 13.11
C GLN A 37 -32.22 -15.23 13.09
N ALA A 38 -30.92 -15.50 12.97
CA ALA A 38 -30.39 -16.80 13.27
C ALA A 38 -30.80 -17.10 14.72
N GLN A 39 -31.65 -18.10 14.86
CA GLN A 39 -31.93 -18.78 16.12
C GLN A 39 -30.59 -18.99 16.85
N PRO A 40 -30.48 -18.73 18.16
CA PRO A 40 -29.22 -18.91 18.88
C PRO A 40 -28.73 -20.31 18.61
N ALA A 41 -27.64 -20.44 17.85
CA ALA A 41 -26.94 -21.70 17.71
C ALA A 41 -26.58 -22.10 19.13
N ALA A 42 -27.04 -23.29 19.55
CA ALA A 42 -26.63 -23.86 20.81
C ALA A 42 -25.10 -23.74 20.90
N THR A 43 -24.62 -23.00 21.89
CA THR A 43 -23.20 -22.84 22.17
C THR A 43 -22.65 -24.23 22.41
N SER A 44 -22.13 -24.85 21.36
CA SER A 44 -21.28 -26.01 21.48
C SER A 44 -20.05 -25.47 22.18
N THR A 45 -19.96 -25.73 23.49
CA THR A 45 -18.74 -25.60 24.26
C THR A 45 -17.74 -26.59 23.68
N HIS A 46 -17.16 -26.24 22.53
CA HIS A 46 -15.86 -26.71 22.16
C HIS A 46 -14.93 -26.17 23.23
N THR A 47 -14.67 -27.00 24.24
CA THR A 47 -13.51 -26.86 25.11
C THR A 47 -12.34 -26.62 24.17
N ALA A 48 -11.86 -25.39 24.09
CA ALA A 48 -10.68 -25.06 23.31
C ALA A 48 -9.59 -26.01 23.80
N SER A 49 -9.16 -26.93 22.94
CA SER A 49 -8.02 -27.78 23.28
C SER A 49 -6.89 -26.85 23.67
N PRO A 50 -6.22 -27.07 24.82
CA PRO A 50 -5.15 -26.18 25.26
C PRO A 50 -4.16 -26.02 24.11
N THR A 51 -3.95 -24.78 23.68
CA THR A 51 -3.06 -24.52 22.56
C THR A 51 -1.68 -25.05 22.95
N PRO A 52 -1.09 -25.95 22.16
CA PRO A 52 0.11 -26.67 22.59
C PRO A 52 1.22 -25.66 22.88
N THR A 53 1.78 -25.74 24.08
CA THR A 53 2.96 -24.95 24.44
C THR A 53 4.13 -25.35 23.52
N PRO A 54 4.82 -24.38 22.90
CA PRO A 54 5.98 -24.67 22.09
C PRO A 54 7.08 -25.37 22.90
N THR A 55 7.81 -26.28 22.27
CA THR A 55 8.95 -26.96 22.89
C THR A 55 10.22 -26.11 22.88
N LEU A 56 10.30 -25.11 22.00
CA LEU A 56 11.40 -24.17 21.92
C LEU A 56 11.35 -23.17 23.08
N ASN A 57 12.52 -22.69 23.49
CA ASN A 57 12.60 -21.64 24.51
C ASN A 57 12.18 -20.27 23.92
N PRO A 58 11.85 -19.27 24.76
CA PRO A 58 11.40 -17.96 24.29
C PRO A 58 12.37 -17.26 23.34
N GLN A 59 13.69 -17.38 23.54
CA GLN A 59 14.66 -16.77 22.62
C GLN A 59 14.60 -17.39 21.22
N GLN A 60 14.50 -18.72 21.13
CA GLN A 60 14.39 -19.42 19.86
C GLN A 60 13.09 -19.08 19.12
N LEU A 61 11.98 -18.90 19.85
CA LEU A 61 10.72 -18.43 19.27
C LEU A 61 10.85 -16.99 18.75
N ALA A 62 11.50 -16.11 19.50
CA ALA A 62 11.77 -14.75 19.07
C ALA A 62 12.63 -14.72 17.80
N ASP A 63 13.67 -15.52 17.73
CA ASP A 63 14.52 -15.63 16.53
C ASP A 63 13.73 -16.14 15.31
N THR A 64 12.80 -17.09 15.50
CA THR A 64 11.91 -17.55 14.42
C THR A 64 10.97 -16.45 13.94
N ALA A 65 10.34 -15.71 14.88
CA ALA A 65 9.49 -14.57 14.55
C ALA A 65 10.26 -13.48 13.79
N ILE A 66 11.46 -13.11 14.26
CA ILE A 66 12.31 -12.11 13.60
C ILE A 66 12.64 -12.55 12.16
N ARG A 67 13.09 -13.79 11.97
CA ARG A 67 13.41 -14.30 10.63
C ARG A 67 12.20 -14.33 9.70
N PHE A 68 11.04 -14.74 10.21
CA PHE A 68 9.80 -14.73 9.44
C PHE A 68 9.43 -13.32 9.01
N GLU A 69 9.39 -12.37 9.93
CA GLU A 69 9.02 -10.97 9.65
C GLU A 69 10.01 -10.28 8.71
N GLN A 70 11.30 -10.59 8.84
CA GLN A 70 12.31 -10.12 7.90
C GLN A 70 12.10 -10.70 6.50
N GLN A 71 11.86 -12.00 6.37
CA GLN A 71 11.62 -12.62 5.05
C GLN A 71 10.28 -12.20 4.44
N ALA A 72 9.26 -12.00 5.27
CA ALA A 72 7.95 -11.57 4.81
C ALA A 72 7.96 -10.12 4.32
N ARG A 73 8.65 -9.21 5.01
CA ARG A 73 8.55 -7.75 4.78
C ARG A 73 9.80 -7.08 4.21
N ASN A 74 10.91 -7.80 4.03
CA ASN A 74 12.04 -7.30 3.25
C ASN A 74 11.97 -7.86 1.83
N TRP A 75 11.20 -7.20 0.96
CA TRP A 75 10.95 -7.67 -0.40
C TRP A 75 10.97 -6.52 -1.41
N GLY A 76 11.14 -6.85 -2.70
CA GLY A 76 11.11 -5.85 -3.77
C GLY A 76 12.28 -4.85 -3.70
N THR A 77 12.09 -3.68 -4.31
CA THR A 77 13.08 -2.60 -4.33
C THR A 77 13.34 -2.07 -2.92
N ASP A 78 14.60 -1.74 -2.62
CA ASP A 78 14.99 -1.17 -1.33
C ASP A 78 14.52 0.30 -1.21
N PRO A 79 13.62 0.64 -0.28
CA PRO A 79 13.15 1.99 -0.05
C PRO A 79 14.19 2.90 0.62
N ASN A 80 15.28 2.37 1.16
CA ASN A 80 16.32 3.13 1.87
C ASN A 80 17.42 3.64 0.93
N LEU A 81 17.00 4.25 -0.19
CA LEU A 81 17.92 4.85 -1.14
C LEU A 81 18.75 5.96 -0.46
N ASN A 82 20.07 5.92 -0.68
CA ASN A 82 20.93 7.03 -0.31
C ASN A 82 20.74 8.17 -1.31
N LEU A 83 19.86 9.11 -0.96
CA LEU A 83 19.48 10.24 -1.81
C LEU A 83 20.67 11.08 -2.31
N ASP A 84 21.74 11.19 -1.51
CA ASP A 84 22.95 11.93 -1.89
C ASP A 84 23.82 11.19 -2.91
N GLN A 85 23.75 9.86 -2.95
CA GLN A 85 24.47 9.05 -3.93
C GLN A 85 23.70 8.92 -5.25
N VAL A 86 22.37 8.92 -5.18
CA VAL A 86 21.52 8.73 -6.37
C VAL A 86 21.15 10.03 -7.05
N LYS A 87 21.23 11.17 -6.35
CA LYS A 87 21.09 12.48 -7.02
C LYS A 87 22.16 12.62 -8.09
N THR A 88 21.78 13.14 -9.26
CA THR A 88 22.62 13.34 -10.44
C THR A 88 23.16 12.07 -11.12
N MET A 89 22.78 10.89 -10.64
CA MET A 89 23.11 9.63 -11.29
C MET A 89 22.53 9.60 -12.72
N ASP A 90 23.21 8.93 -13.63
CA ASP A 90 22.66 8.64 -14.96
C ASP A 90 21.33 7.87 -14.82
N GLN A 91 20.31 8.28 -15.59
CA GLN A 91 18.97 7.71 -15.50
C GLN A 91 18.95 6.21 -15.72
N ALA A 92 19.78 5.65 -16.62
CA ALA A 92 19.79 4.21 -16.88
C ALA A 92 20.34 3.44 -15.68
N VAL A 93 21.34 3.99 -14.99
CA VAL A 93 21.89 3.41 -13.76
C VAL A 93 20.86 3.49 -12.63
N PHE A 94 20.21 4.64 -12.46
CA PHE A 94 19.16 4.81 -11.46
C PHE A 94 17.99 3.86 -11.69
N LEU A 95 17.52 3.74 -12.93
CA LEU A 95 16.42 2.84 -13.28
C LEU A 95 16.84 1.38 -13.11
N GLY A 96 18.06 1.02 -13.52
CA GLY A 96 18.60 -0.33 -13.38
C GLY A 96 18.69 -0.81 -11.94
N GLN A 97 19.09 0.05 -10.99
CA GLN A 97 19.19 -0.30 -9.57
C GLN A 97 17.83 -0.31 -8.84
N THR A 98 16.81 0.38 -9.37
CA THR A 98 15.51 0.53 -8.70
C THR A 98 14.41 -0.37 -9.25
N ARG A 99 14.62 -1.02 -10.40
CA ARG A 99 13.59 -1.86 -11.02
C ARG A 99 13.13 -2.95 -10.05
N MET A 100 11.82 -3.04 -9.86
CA MET A 100 11.21 -4.10 -9.06
C MET A 100 11.64 -5.48 -9.60
N PRO A 101 12.26 -6.35 -8.77
CA PRO A 101 12.56 -7.71 -9.16
C PRO A 101 11.27 -8.52 -9.34
N ASP A 102 11.37 -9.71 -9.92
CA ASP A 102 10.21 -10.59 -9.98
C ASP A 102 9.79 -11.00 -8.55
N PRO A 103 8.54 -10.71 -8.13
CA PRO A 103 8.12 -10.98 -6.76
C PRO A 103 7.95 -12.48 -6.58
N THR A 104 8.92 -13.10 -5.92
CA THR A 104 8.91 -14.52 -5.57
C THR A 104 8.90 -14.65 -4.05
N MET A 105 7.98 -15.47 -3.54
CA MET A 105 7.91 -15.72 -2.11
C MET A 105 9.18 -16.46 -1.66
N PRO A 106 9.89 -16.00 -0.61
CA PRO A 106 11.04 -16.72 -0.08
C PRO A 106 10.61 -18.07 0.53
N ASP A 107 11.51 -19.06 0.51
CA ASP A 107 11.26 -20.34 1.19
C ASP A 107 11.23 -20.14 2.72
N MET A 108 10.00 -20.00 3.23
CA MET A 108 9.72 -19.87 4.65
C MET A 108 9.26 -21.19 5.30
N SER A 109 9.44 -22.33 4.63
CA SER A 109 8.94 -23.64 5.11
C SER A 109 9.50 -24.03 6.49
N ARG A 110 10.70 -23.57 6.84
CA ARG A 110 11.28 -23.80 8.18
C ARG A 110 10.75 -22.86 9.27
N LEU A 111 10.10 -21.76 8.89
CA LEU A 111 9.67 -20.70 9.79
C LEU A 111 8.16 -20.71 10.03
N THR A 112 7.37 -21.11 9.02
CA THR A 112 5.92 -21.04 9.07
C THR A 112 5.29 -22.27 8.43
N VAL A 113 4.14 -22.69 8.96
CA VAL A 113 3.21 -23.64 8.32
C VAL A 113 2.11 -22.91 7.54
N LEU A 114 2.10 -21.57 7.56
CA LEU A 114 1.15 -20.78 6.79
C LEU A 114 1.47 -20.89 5.29
N HIS A 115 0.42 -21.16 4.52
CA HIS A 115 0.44 -21.10 3.07
C HIS A 115 -0.43 -19.93 2.61
N PRO A 116 -0.01 -19.15 1.60
CA PRO A 116 -0.90 -18.22 0.91
C PRO A 116 -2.16 -18.95 0.46
N ALA A 117 -3.33 -18.32 0.62
CA ALA A 117 -4.56 -18.87 0.05
C ALA A 117 -4.52 -18.76 -1.48
N ASP A 118 -5.28 -19.61 -2.17
CA ASP A 118 -5.41 -19.55 -3.62
C ASP A 118 -5.81 -18.13 -4.08
N GLY A 119 -5.09 -17.60 -5.07
CA GLY A 119 -5.34 -16.26 -5.58
C GLY A 119 -4.76 -15.10 -4.74
N GLN A 120 -3.97 -15.38 -3.70
CA GLN A 120 -3.23 -14.36 -2.95
C GLN A 120 -1.80 -14.19 -3.46
N GLY A 121 -1.22 -13.06 -3.10
CA GLY A 121 0.15 -12.71 -3.41
C GLY A 121 0.39 -12.43 -4.90
N PRO A 122 1.67 -12.41 -5.32
CA PRO A 122 2.03 -12.06 -6.69
C PRO A 122 1.50 -13.03 -7.74
N ASP A 123 1.31 -14.30 -7.39
CA ASP A 123 0.81 -15.34 -8.30
C ASP A 123 -0.72 -15.36 -8.40
N GLY A 124 -1.41 -14.59 -7.56
CA GLY A 124 -2.85 -14.40 -7.65
C GLY A 124 -3.28 -13.70 -8.94
N LEU A 125 -4.58 -13.75 -9.26
CA LEU A 125 -5.11 -13.07 -10.45
C LEU A 125 -4.85 -11.56 -10.39
N SER A 126 -4.42 -10.98 -11.50
CA SER A 126 -4.24 -9.54 -11.60
C SER A 126 -5.56 -8.78 -11.39
N PRO A 127 -5.51 -7.52 -10.92
CA PRO A 127 -6.69 -6.66 -10.86
C PRO A 127 -7.46 -6.62 -12.18
N ALA A 128 -6.76 -6.47 -13.31
CA ALA A 128 -7.36 -6.47 -14.63
C ALA A 128 -8.11 -7.77 -14.97
N CYS A 129 -7.57 -8.93 -14.59
CA CYS A 129 -8.25 -10.22 -14.80
C CYS A 129 -9.48 -10.41 -13.92
N ARG A 130 -9.52 -9.79 -12.74
CA ARG A 130 -10.69 -9.85 -11.86
C ARG A 130 -11.83 -8.96 -12.36
N GLU A 131 -11.51 -7.90 -13.07
CA GLU A 131 -12.49 -6.99 -13.69
C GLU A 131 -13.02 -7.53 -15.03
N ASP A 132 -12.11 -7.98 -15.91
CA ASP A 132 -12.44 -8.53 -17.22
C ASP A 132 -11.39 -9.55 -17.66
N GLU A 133 -11.74 -10.83 -17.54
CA GLU A 133 -10.92 -11.98 -17.94
C GLU A 133 -10.61 -12.03 -19.45
N THR A 134 -11.41 -11.33 -20.27
CA THR A 134 -11.24 -11.32 -21.73
C THR A 134 -10.39 -10.15 -22.22
N SER A 135 -10.08 -9.19 -21.34
CA SER A 135 -9.31 -8.00 -21.69
C SER A 135 -7.90 -8.35 -22.21
N ALA A 136 -7.38 -7.54 -23.14
CA ALA A 136 -6.02 -7.70 -23.63
C ALA A 136 -4.97 -7.58 -22.51
N ILE A 137 -5.26 -6.74 -21.50
CA ILE A 137 -4.40 -6.55 -20.33
C ILE A 137 -4.36 -7.83 -19.49
N CYS A 138 -5.51 -8.45 -19.20
CA CYS A 138 -5.55 -9.73 -18.48
C CYS A 138 -4.79 -10.82 -19.24
N ASN A 139 -5.04 -10.95 -20.55
CA ASN A 139 -4.38 -11.94 -21.39
C ASN A 139 -2.85 -11.81 -21.41
N THR A 140 -2.33 -10.58 -21.24
CA THR A 140 -0.88 -10.31 -21.20
C THR A 140 -0.30 -10.46 -19.79
N TYR A 141 -1.04 -10.04 -18.76
CA TYR A 141 -0.58 -9.98 -17.37
C TYR A 141 -1.58 -10.69 -16.46
N GLN A 142 -1.55 -12.02 -16.49
CA GLN A 142 -2.51 -12.87 -15.76
C GLN A 142 -2.32 -12.78 -14.23
N THR A 143 -1.08 -12.74 -13.77
CA THR A 143 -0.73 -12.68 -12.35
C THR A 143 -0.62 -11.24 -11.86
N ALA A 144 -0.98 -10.98 -10.61
CA ALA A 144 -0.90 -9.66 -10.01
C ALA A 144 0.53 -9.10 -9.97
N GLY A 145 1.55 -9.95 -9.74
CA GLY A 145 2.96 -9.57 -9.77
C GLY A 145 3.39 -9.07 -11.15
N ALA A 146 3.09 -9.83 -12.21
CA ALA A 146 3.37 -9.42 -13.59
C ALA A 146 2.65 -8.11 -13.97
N TRP A 147 1.39 -7.97 -13.56
CA TRP A 147 0.61 -6.76 -13.81
C TRP A 147 1.19 -5.54 -13.08
N TRP A 148 1.54 -5.67 -11.79
CA TRP A 148 2.12 -4.57 -11.01
C TRP A 148 3.48 -4.12 -11.53
N ARG A 149 4.29 -5.04 -12.06
CA ARG A 149 5.53 -4.69 -12.77
C ARG A 149 5.29 -3.82 -14.00
N GLN A 150 4.07 -3.76 -14.53
CA GLN A 150 3.68 -2.86 -15.62
C GLN A 150 3.04 -1.55 -15.15
N GLN A 151 2.47 -1.54 -13.94
CA GLN A 151 1.93 -0.31 -13.34
C GLN A 151 2.99 0.56 -12.68
N ALA A 152 4.06 -0.07 -12.17
CA ALA A 152 5.10 0.60 -11.39
C ALA A 152 6.51 0.15 -11.81
N TRP A 153 7.44 1.09 -11.78
CA TRP A 153 8.86 0.81 -11.98
C TRP A 153 9.46 0.10 -10.78
N ALA A 154 9.19 0.62 -9.58
CA ALA A 154 9.70 0.11 -8.31
C ALA A 154 8.58 0.00 -7.28
N THR A 155 8.57 -1.11 -6.54
CA THR A 155 7.81 -1.28 -5.30
C THR A 155 8.58 -2.24 -4.40
N GLY A 156 8.47 -2.04 -3.10
CA GLY A 156 9.14 -2.88 -2.12
C GLY A 156 9.17 -2.25 -0.75
N THR A 157 9.58 -3.06 0.22
CA THR A 157 9.59 -2.67 1.63
C THR A 157 10.82 -3.16 2.36
N ARG A 158 11.23 -2.43 3.39
CA ARG A 158 12.24 -2.88 4.36
C ARG A 158 11.84 -2.43 5.75
N TRP A 159 12.18 -3.25 6.74
CA TRP A 159 12.22 -2.81 8.13
C TRP A 159 13.19 -1.63 8.28
N VAL A 160 12.74 -0.55 8.89
CA VAL A 160 13.57 0.63 9.25
C VAL A 160 13.75 0.76 10.76
N ASP A 161 12.90 0.07 11.53
CA ASP A 161 13.02 -0.10 12.97
C ASP A 161 12.38 -1.45 13.36
N GLY A 162 13.11 -2.36 14.00
CA GLY A 162 12.64 -3.72 14.31
C GLY A 162 13.02 -4.78 13.25
N PRO A 163 12.35 -5.96 13.23
CA PRO A 163 11.22 -6.33 14.08
C PRO A 163 11.61 -6.52 15.56
N HIS A 164 10.86 -5.90 16.46
CA HIS A 164 11.00 -6.08 17.91
C HIS A 164 9.99 -7.11 18.39
N VAL A 165 10.45 -8.16 19.07
CA VAL A 165 9.61 -9.32 19.42
C VAL A 165 9.51 -9.53 20.93
N THR A 166 8.28 -9.71 21.42
CA THR A 166 7.98 -10.11 22.81
C THR A 166 7.20 -11.42 22.82
N ILE A 167 7.69 -12.44 23.53
CA ILE A 167 7.06 -13.76 23.60
C ILE A 167 6.08 -13.84 24.78
N ASN A 168 4.87 -14.33 24.50
CA ASN A 168 3.80 -14.51 25.48
C ASN A 168 3.26 -15.95 25.38
N GLY A 169 3.95 -16.90 26.01
CA GLY A 169 3.58 -18.32 25.95
C GLY A 169 3.76 -18.89 24.53
N ASN A 170 2.65 -19.16 23.84
CA ASN A 170 2.65 -19.69 22.47
C ASN A 170 2.44 -18.61 21.40
N THR A 171 2.47 -17.34 21.76
CA THR A 171 2.35 -16.22 20.81
C THR A 171 3.56 -15.29 20.91
N ALA A 172 3.75 -14.48 19.88
CA ALA A 172 4.68 -13.36 19.87
C ALA A 172 3.94 -12.08 19.47
N GLN A 173 4.24 -10.99 20.16
CA GLN A 173 3.93 -9.65 19.67
C GLN A 173 5.14 -9.13 18.88
N VAL A 174 4.90 -8.67 17.65
CA VAL A 174 5.88 -8.07 16.76
C VAL A 174 5.58 -6.59 16.60
N THR A 175 6.56 -5.74 16.83
CA THR A 175 6.42 -4.28 16.68
C THR A 175 7.58 -3.66 15.89
N GLY A 176 7.36 -2.46 15.37
CA GLY A 176 8.38 -1.65 14.72
C GLY A 176 7.82 -0.91 13.51
N GLN A 177 8.67 -0.60 12.54
CA GLN A 177 8.31 0.21 11.37
C GLN A 177 8.88 -0.39 10.08
N VAL A 178 8.02 -0.47 9.07
CA VAL A 178 8.37 -0.91 7.72
C VAL A 178 8.16 0.25 6.77
N ARG A 179 9.23 0.64 6.06
CA ARG A 179 9.14 1.64 5.01
C ARG A 179 8.81 0.97 3.69
N SER A 180 7.90 1.58 2.95
CA SER A 180 7.48 1.18 1.60
C SER A 180 7.88 2.26 0.61
N MET A 181 8.20 1.87 -0.62
CA MET A 181 8.41 2.79 -1.73
C MET A 181 7.53 2.46 -2.92
N LEU A 182 7.20 3.48 -3.72
CA LEU A 182 6.59 3.34 -5.02
C LEU A 182 7.24 4.32 -6.02
N ILE A 183 7.66 3.82 -7.17
CA ILE A 183 8.08 4.64 -8.33
C ILE A 183 7.17 4.27 -9.49
N GLN A 184 6.48 5.26 -10.05
CA GLN A 184 5.60 5.10 -11.20
C GLN A 184 6.06 6.01 -12.36
N PRO A 185 5.69 5.69 -13.61
CA PRO A 185 5.89 6.62 -14.71
C PRO A 185 4.98 7.84 -14.52
N GLY A 186 5.34 8.97 -15.14
CA GLY A 186 4.49 10.17 -15.16
C GLY A 186 5.25 11.47 -14.92
N ASP A 187 6.45 11.39 -14.31
CA ASP A 187 7.31 12.57 -14.12
C ASP A 187 7.67 13.21 -15.47
N SER A 188 7.36 14.49 -15.60
CA SER A 188 7.63 15.27 -16.80
C SER A 188 8.47 16.52 -16.54
N PHE A 189 8.64 16.92 -15.29
CA PHE A 189 9.52 18.03 -14.95
C PHE A 189 10.98 17.71 -15.29
N HIS A 190 11.62 18.62 -16.01
CA HIS A 190 13.05 18.57 -16.30
C HIS A 190 13.64 19.98 -16.36
N SER A 191 14.94 20.09 -16.11
CA SER A 191 15.70 21.32 -16.32
C SER A 191 17.08 20.96 -16.84
N THR A 192 17.49 21.56 -17.96
CA THR A 192 18.71 21.18 -18.68
C THR A 192 18.73 19.68 -18.98
N ASP A 193 19.78 18.96 -18.58
CA ASP A 193 19.95 17.52 -18.74
C ASP A 193 19.35 16.70 -17.61
N TYR A 194 18.74 17.32 -16.59
CA TYR A 194 18.21 16.63 -15.41
C TYR A 194 16.70 16.50 -15.46
N TRP A 195 16.21 15.30 -15.12
CA TRP A 195 14.80 14.96 -15.03
C TRP A 195 14.44 14.57 -13.60
N ALA A 196 13.22 14.89 -13.19
CA ALA A 196 12.71 14.44 -11.90
C ALA A 196 12.28 12.97 -11.97
N ILE A 197 12.59 12.23 -10.93
CA ILE A 197 11.85 11.03 -10.53
C ILE A 197 11.31 11.32 -9.12
N THR A 198 10.01 11.11 -8.90
CA THR A 198 9.35 11.41 -7.61
C THR A 198 8.81 10.16 -6.92
N PRO A 199 9.67 9.32 -6.31
CA PRO A 199 9.19 8.19 -5.52
C PRO A 199 8.30 8.68 -4.38
N ALA A 200 7.34 7.85 -3.99
CA ALA A 200 6.60 8.00 -2.75
C ALA A 200 7.15 7.02 -1.70
N TRP A 201 7.30 7.48 -0.47
CA TRP A 201 7.68 6.67 0.69
C TRP A 201 6.64 6.75 1.78
N GLN A 202 6.21 5.59 2.27
CA GLN A 202 5.27 5.49 3.38
C GLN A 202 5.90 4.62 4.47
N THR A 203 5.94 5.12 5.70
CA THR A 203 6.40 4.33 6.84
C THR A 203 5.18 3.80 7.59
N ASN A 204 5.07 2.47 7.67
CA ASN A 204 3.96 1.76 8.26
C ASN A 204 4.36 1.20 9.63
N THR A 205 3.58 1.51 10.66
CA THR A 205 3.75 0.94 11.99
C THR A 205 3.24 -0.50 12.02
N ILE A 206 4.07 -1.42 12.48
CA ILE A 206 3.73 -2.83 12.65
C ILE A 206 3.42 -3.10 14.12
N ASN A 207 2.35 -3.87 14.35
CA ASN A 207 1.94 -4.30 15.68
C ASN A 207 1.16 -5.61 15.54
N ASP A 208 1.83 -6.70 15.18
CA ASP A 208 1.18 -7.95 14.80
C ASP A 208 1.32 -9.01 15.89
N THR A 209 0.38 -9.95 15.92
CA THR A 209 0.49 -11.15 16.76
C THR A 209 0.77 -12.37 15.90
N LEU A 210 1.83 -13.10 16.24
CA LEU A 210 2.14 -14.40 15.67
C LEU A 210 1.74 -15.50 16.65
N THR A 211 1.26 -16.62 16.13
CA THR A 211 0.98 -17.84 16.91
C THR A 211 1.94 -18.94 16.50
N PHE A 212 2.51 -19.64 17.47
CA PHE A 212 3.43 -20.76 17.23
C PHE A 212 2.74 -22.11 17.34
N THR A 213 3.21 -23.05 16.52
CA THR A 213 3.00 -24.49 16.67
C THR A 213 3.83 -25.04 17.84
N ARG A 214 3.61 -26.32 18.16
CA ARG A 214 4.40 -27.03 19.17
C ARG A 214 5.90 -27.09 18.84
N ASP A 215 6.26 -27.22 17.57
CA ASP A 215 7.64 -27.24 17.07
C ASP A 215 8.23 -25.84 16.87
N GLY A 216 7.49 -24.78 17.20
CA GLY A 216 7.97 -23.40 17.17
C GLY A 216 7.95 -22.73 15.80
N ARG A 217 7.25 -23.31 14.82
CA ARG A 217 6.92 -22.66 13.54
C ARG A 217 5.69 -21.77 13.71
N ILE A 218 5.52 -20.79 12.83
CA ILE A 218 4.36 -19.90 12.87
C ILE A 218 3.17 -20.57 12.20
N SER A 219 2.02 -20.59 12.89
CA SER A 219 0.74 -21.14 12.41
C SER A 219 -0.36 -20.11 12.30
N GLY A 220 -0.14 -18.88 12.77
CA GLY A 220 -1.11 -17.81 12.72
C GLY A 220 -0.42 -16.46 12.66
N PHE A 221 -1.05 -15.54 11.93
CA PHE A 221 -0.63 -14.16 11.76
C PHE A 221 -1.88 -13.28 11.87
N THR A 222 -1.90 -12.38 12.84
CA THR A 222 -2.99 -11.42 13.06
C THR A 222 -2.43 -10.01 13.02
N PRO A 223 -2.70 -9.24 11.95
CA PRO A 223 -2.30 -7.84 11.90
C PRO A 223 -3.24 -6.97 12.74
N HIS A 224 -2.69 -6.04 13.53
CA HIS A 224 -3.50 -5.06 14.29
C HIS A 224 -3.34 -3.62 13.78
N GLY A 225 -2.75 -3.44 12.60
CA GLY A 225 -2.51 -2.15 11.95
C GLY A 225 -2.81 -2.16 10.46
N ALA A 226 -2.12 -1.28 9.71
CA ALA A 226 -2.24 -1.21 8.26
C ALA A 226 -1.83 -2.54 7.63
N ASN A 227 -2.77 -3.22 6.98
CA ASN A 227 -2.57 -4.50 6.32
C ASN A 227 -2.65 -4.35 4.80
N HIS A 228 -1.82 -3.46 4.27
CA HIS A 228 -1.71 -3.28 2.83
C HIS A 228 -0.89 -4.42 2.22
N TRP A 229 -1.25 -4.83 1.00
CA TRP A 229 -0.57 -5.95 0.34
C TRP A 229 0.94 -5.69 0.20
N TRP A 230 1.36 -4.46 -0.09
CA TRP A 230 2.77 -4.16 -0.26
C TRP A 230 3.58 -4.28 1.04
N VAL A 231 2.96 -4.26 2.22
CA VAL A 231 3.68 -4.37 3.52
C VAL A 231 3.91 -5.83 3.90
N ASN A 232 3.00 -6.75 3.53
CA ASN A 232 3.21 -8.20 3.58
C ASN A 232 2.55 -8.83 2.33
N PRO A 233 3.33 -9.00 1.25
CA PRO A 233 2.79 -9.28 -0.07
C PRO A 233 2.41 -10.73 -0.30
N TRP A 234 2.66 -11.63 0.64
CA TRP A 234 2.51 -13.06 0.38
C TRP A 234 1.13 -13.59 0.76
N TYR A 235 0.47 -12.97 1.75
CA TYR A 235 -0.74 -13.51 2.38
C TYR A 235 -1.99 -12.64 2.16
N THR A 236 -1.93 -11.72 1.19
CA THR A 236 -3.00 -10.79 0.86
C THR A 236 -3.16 -10.72 -0.64
N THR A 237 -4.38 -10.43 -1.10
CA THR A 237 -4.64 -10.22 -2.52
C THR A 237 -4.06 -8.87 -2.95
N TRP A 238 -3.26 -8.85 -4.01
CA TRP A 238 -2.73 -7.62 -4.57
C TRP A 238 -3.84 -6.90 -5.35
N ASP A 239 -4.05 -5.64 -5.03
CA ASP A 239 -5.01 -4.75 -5.69
C ASP A 239 -4.29 -3.53 -6.27
N ASP A 240 -5.03 -2.60 -6.89
CA ASP A 240 -4.54 -1.37 -7.50
C ASP A 240 -4.44 -0.18 -6.53
N SER A 241 -4.74 -0.38 -5.24
CA SER A 241 -4.93 0.71 -4.28
C SER A 241 -3.65 1.46 -3.88
N MET A 242 -2.46 0.87 -4.14
CA MET A 242 -1.18 1.38 -3.64
C MET A 242 -0.89 2.81 -4.09
N ALA A 243 -1.12 3.13 -5.36
CA ALA A 243 -0.88 4.47 -5.90
C ALA A 243 -1.72 5.53 -5.18
N ASN A 244 -3.02 5.27 -5.00
CA ASN A 244 -3.91 6.17 -4.29
C ASN A 244 -3.54 6.28 -2.81
N SER A 245 -3.21 5.16 -2.15
CA SER A 245 -2.79 5.15 -0.74
C SER A 245 -1.49 5.90 -0.49
N MET A 246 -0.58 5.95 -1.47
CA MET A 246 0.72 6.60 -1.35
C MET A 246 0.77 8.02 -1.93
N ALA A 247 -0.32 8.50 -2.55
CA ALA A 247 -0.35 9.77 -3.27
C ALA A 247 0.03 11.00 -2.42
N THR A 248 -0.29 10.95 -1.12
CA THR A 248 0.00 12.01 -0.13
C THR A 248 1.15 11.68 0.81
N SER A 249 1.85 10.57 0.56
CA SER A 249 3.00 10.14 1.37
C SER A 249 4.22 11.05 1.14
N GLU A 250 5.32 10.80 1.86
CA GLU A 250 6.56 11.54 1.67
C GLU A 250 7.05 11.37 0.22
N ARG A 251 7.36 12.47 -0.45
CA ARG A 251 7.86 12.46 -1.83
C ARG A 251 9.04 13.39 -1.95
N VAL A 252 10.08 12.93 -2.63
CA VAL A 252 11.29 13.70 -2.89
C VAL A 252 11.55 13.68 -4.39
N ALA A 253 11.74 14.84 -5.00
CA ALA A 253 12.13 14.94 -6.39
C ALA A 253 13.63 14.65 -6.53
N ILE A 254 13.96 13.44 -6.96
CA ILE A 254 15.34 13.04 -7.23
C ILE A 254 15.71 13.49 -8.65
N PRO A 255 16.69 14.38 -8.81
CA PRO A 255 17.19 14.75 -10.12
C PRO A 255 18.11 13.64 -10.65
N VAL A 256 17.77 13.06 -11.80
CA VAL A 256 18.62 12.11 -12.53
C VAL A 256 19.06 12.70 -13.86
N LYS A 257 20.24 12.32 -14.34
CA LYS A 257 20.79 12.84 -15.60
C LYS A 257 20.25 12.04 -16.79
N GLY A 258 19.71 12.73 -17.78
CA GLY A 258 19.05 12.16 -18.95
C GLY A 258 17.57 11.86 -18.71
N ARG A 259 16.82 11.67 -19.80
CA ARG A 259 15.38 11.37 -19.76
C ARG A 259 15.13 9.93 -19.29
N PRO A 260 14.41 9.70 -18.18
CA PRO A 260 14.04 8.37 -17.71
C PRO A 260 13.23 7.63 -18.76
N THR A 261 13.65 6.41 -19.10
CA THR A 261 12.93 5.54 -20.03
C THR A 261 12.43 4.30 -19.31
N MET A 262 11.24 4.41 -18.71
CA MET A 262 10.62 3.32 -17.96
C MET A 262 9.84 2.34 -18.87
N ASN A 263 9.36 2.78 -20.05
CA ASN A 263 8.59 1.95 -21.00
C ASN A 263 7.43 1.17 -20.35
N LEU A 264 6.74 1.81 -19.41
CA LEU A 264 5.57 1.27 -18.73
C LEU A 264 4.30 1.88 -19.32
N TYR A 265 3.26 1.07 -19.40
CA TYR A 265 1.93 1.47 -19.88
C TYR A 265 0.88 1.07 -18.83
N PRO A 266 0.78 1.84 -17.73
CA PRO A 266 -0.17 1.55 -16.67
C PRO A 266 -1.60 1.51 -17.22
N SER A 267 -2.36 0.53 -16.77
CA SER A 267 -3.80 0.39 -17.05
C SER A 267 -4.67 1.04 -15.98
N THR A 268 -4.05 1.56 -14.93
CA THR A 268 -4.70 2.26 -13.81
C THR A 268 -4.06 3.63 -13.63
N ASP A 269 -4.75 4.51 -12.93
CA ASP A 269 -4.24 5.84 -12.63
C ASP A 269 -2.96 5.74 -11.77
N VAL A 270 -1.93 6.44 -12.23
CA VAL A 270 -0.67 6.58 -11.50
C VAL A 270 -0.71 7.77 -10.55
N MET A 271 0.16 7.78 -9.55
CA MET A 271 0.36 8.95 -8.70
C MET A 271 0.65 10.18 -9.54
N ARG A 272 -0.03 11.30 -9.23
CA ARG A 272 0.21 12.58 -9.92
C ARG A 272 1.68 12.96 -9.77
N ALA A 273 2.37 13.10 -10.88
CA ALA A 273 3.75 13.57 -10.93
C ALA A 273 3.80 15.06 -11.28
N PRO A 274 4.81 15.82 -10.80
CA PRO A 274 4.94 17.23 -11.12
C PRO A 274 5.38 17.43 -12.57
N GLN A 275 4.70 18.34 -13.28
CA GLN A 275 5.17 18.91 -14.55
C GLN A 275 5.93 20.21 -14.31
N THR A 276 5.58 20.93 -13.24
CA THR A 276 6.27 22.11 -12.72
C THR A 276 6.61 21.93 -11.24
N GLN A 277 7.54 22.73 -10.71
CA GLN A 277 7.81 22.73 -9.26
C GLN A 277 6.56 23.11 -8.45
N ALA A 278 5.67 23.93 -9.02
CA ALA A 278 4.46 24.42 -8.37
C ALA A 278 3.30 23.41 -8.33
N ASP A 279 3.29 22.41 -9.22
CA ASP A 279 2.14 21.51 -9.40
C ASP A 279 1.78 20.70 -8.14
N LEU A 280 2.76 20.52 -7.26
CA LEU A 280 2.69 19.75 -6.03
C LEU A 280 3.37 20.53 -4.88
N ASP A 281 3.27 21.86 -4.90
CA ASP A 281 3.83 22.74 -3.86
C ASP A 281 3.43 22.25 -2.46
N GLY A 282 4.45 21.97 -1.64
CA GLY A 282 4.30 21.46 -0.27
C GLY A 282 4.06 19.94 -0.15
N ILE A 283 3.86 19.22 -1.25
CA ILE A 283 3.70 17.75 -1.28
C ILE A 283 5.02 17.05 -1.67
N VAL A 284 5.80 17.67 -2.57
CA VAL A 284 7.09 17.13 -3.02
C VAL A 284 8.24 17.96 -2.48
N ASP A 285 9.20 17.30 -1.85
CA ASP A 285 10.47 17.90 -1.42
C ASP A 285 11.43 18.05 -2.60
N TRP A 286 11.76 19.31 -2.92
CA TRP A 286 12.65 19.69 -4.02
C TRP A 286 14.09 19.98 -3.57
N ARG A 287 14.46 19.73 -2.31
CA ARG A 287 15.78 20.13 -1.77
C ARG A 287 16.98 19.58 -2.55
N LEU A 288 16.84 18.43 -3.20
CA LEU A 288 17.91 17.81 -4.00
C LEU A 288 18.22 18.57 -5.30
N TRP A 289 17.33 19.48 -5.73
CA TRP A 289 17.53 20.34 -6.89
C TRP A 289 18.31 21.61 -6.55
N ASN A 290 18.51 21.92 -5.27
CA ASN A 290 19.35 23.04 -4.85
C ASN A 290 20.79 22.81 -5.32
N GLY A 291 21.30 23.74 -6.13
CA GLY A 291 22.67 23.68 -6.67
C GLY A 291 22.80 22.89 -7.98
N ILE A 292 21.73 22.28 -8.49
CA ILE A 292 21.69 21.86 -9.90
C ILE A 292 21.54 23.12 -10.74
N CYS A 293 22.39 23.26 -11.75
CA CYS A 293 22.25 24.38 -12.66
C CYS A 293 20.97 24.25 -13.46
N LEU A 294 19.93 24.94 -13.01
CA LEU A 294 18.72 25.15 -13.76
C LEU A 294 19.07 26.02 -14.99
N ALA A 295 18.27 25.95 -16.05
CA ALA A 295 18.55 26.65 -17.32
C ALA A 295 18.88 28.16 -17.18
N SER A 296 18.49 28.79 -16.08
CA SER A 296 18.83 30.17 -15.69
C SER A 296 20.27 30.41 -15.24
N CYS A 297 21.09 29.37 -15.03
CA CYS A 297 22.51 29.51 -14.75
C CYS A 297 23.32 30.09 -15.91
N ASN A 298 22.86 29.89 -17.15
CA ASN A 298 23.57 30.31 -18.35
C ASN A 298 23.32 31.78 -18.73
N SER A 299 22.56 32.53 -17.92
CA SER A 299 22.29 33.95 -18.14
C SER A 299 23.05 34.86 -17.15
N LYS A 300 24.37 34.74 -17.09
CA LYS A 300 25.25 35.85 -16.69
C LYS A 300 26.27 36.12 -17.81
N PRO A 301 26.13 37.22 -18.57
CA PRO A 301 27.28 37.78 -19.25
C PRO A 301 28.20 38.44 -18.22
N PHE A 302 29.51 38.27 -18.42
CA PHE A 302 30.52 39.10 -17.77
C PHE A 302 30.32 40.58 -18.12
#